data_AF-X1DPK9-F1
#
_entry.id   AF-X1DPK9-F1
#
_cell.length_a   1.000
_cell.length_b   1.000
_cell.length_c   1.000
_cell.angle_alpha   90.00
_cell.angle_beta   90.00
_cell.angle_gamma   90.00
#
_symmetry.space_group_name_H-M   'P 1'
#
loop_
_entity.id
_entity.type
_entity.pdbx_description
1 polymer ?
#
loop_
_entity_poly.entity_id
_entity_poly.type
_entity_poly.pdbx_seq_one_letter_code
_entity_poly.pdbx_strand_id
1 'polypeptide(L)' 'DASLLHDIGKVGIPDSILSKQGPLTDEEWEPVKVHPKLGVEILRHITDLVNCLPAILHHHERYDGKGYPSGLKGDNIPL' A
#
# COMPACT_ATOMS: atom_id res chain seq x y z
N ASP A 1 12.44 -4.30 -7.62
CA ASP A 1 11.13 -4.08 -8.27
C ASP A 1 10.06 -3.59 -7.30
N ALA A 2 9.76 -4.31 -6.22
CA ALA A 2 8.78 -3.87 -5.23
C ALA A 2 9.03 -2.45 -4.67
N SER A 3 10.29 -2.09 -4.38
CA SER A 3 10.64 -0.75 -3.90
C SER A 3 10.36 0.38 -4.90
N LEU A 4 10.37 0.12 -6.21
CA LEU A 4 10.04 1.13 -7.23
C LEU A 4 8.54 1.27 -7.45
N LEU A 5 7.78 0.19 -7.21
CA LEU A 5 6.36 0.09 -7.57
C LEU A 5 5.40 0.08 -6.38
N HIS A 6 5.90 0.06 -5.14
CA HIS A 6 5.07 -0.05 -3.94
C HIS A 6 3.97 1.02 -3.85
N ASP A 7 4.27 2.23 -4.34
CA ASP A 7 3.39 3.39 -4.29
C ASP A 7 2.56 3.62 -5.57
N ILE A 8 2.60 2.72 -6.57
CA ILE A 8 1.89 2.94 -7.85
C ILE A 8 0.37 3.13 -7.66
N GLY A 9 -0.18 2.50 -6.61
CA GLY A 9 -1.60 2.66 -6.25
C GLY A 9 -1.99 4.07 -5.81
N LYS A 10 -1.03 4.97 -5.53
CA LYS A 10 -1.34 6.38 -5.23
C LYS A 10 -2.03 7.10 -6.38
N VAL A 11 -1.98 6.56 -7.61
CA VAL A 11 -2.75 7.08 -8.76
C VAL A 11 -4.26 7.14 -8.52
N GLY A 12 -4.78 6.34 -7.58
CA GLY A 12 -6.20 6.39 -7.18
C GLY A 12 -6.52 7.36 -6.05
N ILE A 13 -5.52 8.06 -5.51
CA ILE A 13 -5.70 9.02 -4.41
C ILE A 13 -5.89 10.42 -5.01
N PRO A 14 -6.92 11.18 -4.58
CA PRO A 14 -7.11 12.56 -5.00
C PRO A 14 -5.87 13.43 -4.73
N ASP A 15 -5.51 14.28 -5.69
CA ASP A 15 -4.38 15.21 -5.55
C ASP A 15 -4.52 16.11 -4.32
N SER A 16 -5.74 16.52 -3.98
CA SER A 16 -6.02 17.34 -2.78
C SER A 16 -5.59 16.66 -1.47
N ILE A 17 -5.61 15.32 -1.41
CA ILE A 17 -5.15 14.54 -0.27
C ILE A 17 -3.62 14.38 -0.34
N LEU A 18 -3.08 14.03 -1.52
CA LEU A 18 -1.64 13.84 -1.73
C LEU A 18 -0.82 15.12 -1.48
N SER A 19 -1.35 16.28 -1.85
CA SER A 19 -0.67 17.58 -1.72
C SER A 19 -1.02 18.33 -0.42
N LYS A 20 -1.85 17.75 0.46
CA LYS A 20 -2.33 18.43 1.65
C LYS A 20 -1.16 18.82 2.56
N GLN A 21 -1.18 20.07 3.00
CA GLN A 21 -0.24 20.56 4.01
C GLN A 21 -0.87 20.37 5.39
N GLY A 22 -0.23 19.57 6.24
CA GLY A 22 -0.72 19.22 7.58
C GLY A 22 -1.30 17.81 7.67
N PRO A 23 -1.86 17.44 8.84
CA PRO A 23 -2.37 16.09 9.05
C PRO A 23 -3.61 15.81 8.19
N LEU A 24 -3.71 14.58 7.72
CA LEU A 24 -4.94 14.06 7.11
C LEU A 24 -5.97 13.75 8.21
N THR A 25 -7.25 13.94 7.91
CA THR A 25 -8.35 13.42 8.73
C THR A 25 -8.46 11.91 8.56
N ASP A 26 -9.23 11.26 9.43
CA ASP A 26 -9.44 9.81 9.35
C ASP A 26 -10.06 9.39 8.01
N GLU A 27 -10.97 10.20 7.46
CA GLU A 27 -11.61 9.97 6.16
C GLU A 27 -10.62 10.16 5.00
N GLU A 28 -9.73 11.15 5.09
CA GLU A 28 -8.68 11.38 4.10
C GLU A 28 -7.60 10.29 4.12
N TRP A 29 -7.43 9.61 5.27
CA TRP A 29 -6.53 8.47 5.41
C TRP A 29 -7.05 7.21 4.72
N GLU A 30 -8.36 7.03 4.56
CA GLU A 30 -8.92 5.82 3.94
C GLU A 30 -8.40 5.54 2.52
N PRO A 31 -8.43 6.50 1.56
CA PRO A 31 -7.84 6.25 0.24
C PRO A 31 -6.33 5.98 0.31
N VAL A 32 -5.62 6.59 1.27
CA VAL A 32 -4.20 6.29 1.51
C VAL A 32 -4.02 4.85 1.96
N LYS A 33 -4.82 4.34 2.91
CA LYS A 33 -4.71 2.94 3.37
C LYS A 33 -5.07 1.92 2.29
N VAL A 34 -5.83 2.33 1.28
CA VAL A 34 -6.27 1.47 0.17
C VAL A 34 -5.21 1.34 -0.94
N HIS A 35 -4.28 2.29 -1.08
CA HIS A 35 -3.32 2.28 -2.19
C HIS A 35 -2.49 0.99 -2.37
N PRO A 36 -2.09 0.22 -1.32
CA PRO A 36 -1.36 -1.02 -1.54
C PRO A 36 -2.20 -2.05 -2.30
N LYS A 37 -3.51 -2.13 -2.00
CA LYS A 37 -4.45 -2.99 -2.73
C LYS A 37 -4.60 -2.54 -4.18
N LEU A 38 -4.72 -1.23 -4.41
CA LEU A 38 -4.83 -0.70 -5.77
C LEU A 38 -3.56 -0.96 -6.57
N GLY A 39 -2.38 -0.86 -5.95
CA GLY A 39 -1.11 -1.23 -6.57
C GLY A 39 -1.08 -2.69 -7.03
N VAL A 40 -1.54 -3.62 -6.18
CA VAL A 40 -1.68 -5.03 -6.56
C VAL A 40 -2.67 -5.21 -7.71
N GLU A 41 -3.84 -4.56 -7.67
CA GLU A 41 -4.84 -4.66 -8.74
C GLU A 41 -4.30 -4.19 -10.09
N ILE A 42 -3.45 -3.16 -10.11
CA ILE A 42 -2.78 -2.67 -11.32
C ILE A 42 -1.75 -3.69 -11.82
N LEU A 43 -0.93 -4.22 -10.91
CA LEU A 43 0.27 -5.00 -11.28
C LEU A 43 0.03 -6.50 -11.45
N ARG A 44 -1.06 -7.07 -10.90
CA ARG A 44 -1.36 -8.51 -10.96
C ARG A 44 -1.50 -9.05 -12.39
N HIS A 45 -1.70 -8.18 -13.36
CA HIS A 45 -1.83 -8.52 -14.78
C HIS A 45 -0.47 -8.65 -15.49
N ILE A 46 0.64 -8.29 -14.83
CA ILE A 46 2.01 -8.36 -15.36
C ILE A 46 2.69 -9.59 -14.75
N THR A 47 2.85 -10.65 -15.55
CA THR A 47 3.36 -11.95 -15.09
C THR A 47 4.72 -11.85 -14.39
N ASP A 48 5.63 -11.01 -14.89
CA ASP A 48 6.97 -10.84 -14.33
C ASP A 48 6.97 -10.20 -12.92
N LEU A 49 5.87 -9.56 -12.53
CA LEU A 49 5.76 -8.84 -11.25
C LEU A 49 4.98 -9.61 -10.17
N VAL A 50 4.48 -10.82 -10.47
CA VAL A 50 3.67 -11.62 -9.54
C VAL A 50 4.38 -11.86 -8.21
N ASN A 51 5.69 -12.10 -8.24
CA ASN A 51 6.49 -12.33 -7.04
C ASN A 51 6.65 -11.08 -6.16
N CYS A 52 6.43 -9.89 -6.70
CA CYS A 52 6.53 -8.62 -5.98
C CYS A 52 5.22 -8.20 -5.30
N LEU A 53 4.09 -8.80 -5.69
CA LEU A 53 2.76 -8.39 -5.21
C LEU A 53 2.62 -8.47 -3.68
N PRO A 54 3.14 -9.49 -2.96
CA PRO A 54 3.06 -9.53 -1.50
C PRO A 54 3.80 -8.36 -0.85
N ALA A 55 5.01 -8.05 -1.31
CA ALA A 55 5.78 -6.92 -0.82
C ALA A 55 5.05 -5.59 -1.08
N ILE A 56 4.40 -5.44 -2.24
CA ILE A 56 3.59 -4.26 -2.55
C ILE A 56 2.33 -4.19 -1.70
N LEU A 57 1.65 -5.30 -1.42
CA LEU A 57 0.44 -5.30 -0.61
C LEU A 57 0.72 -4.94 0.86
N HIS A 58 1.86 -5.38 1.38
CA HIS A 58 2.14 -5.40 2.83
C HIS A 58 3.25 -4.45 3.27
N HIS A 59 3.73 -3.53 2.42
CA HIS A 59 4.82 -2.62 2.78
C HIS A 59 4.48 -1.61 3.90
N HIS A 60 3.19 -1.45 4.24
CA HIS A 60 2.74 -0.67 5.42
C HIS A 60 2.34 -1.54 6.62
N GLU A 61 2.56 -2.87 6.53
CA GLU A 61 2.43 -3.72 7.71
C GLU A 61 3.50 -3.37 8.74
N ARG A 62 3.12 -3.51 10.01
CA ARG A 62 3.99 -3.17 11.14
C ARG A 62 4.15 -4.41 11.98
N TYR A 63 5.36 -4.64 12.49
CA TYR A 63 5.67 -5.82 13.31
C TYR A 63 4.77 -5.96 14.56
N ASP A 64 4.21 -4.84 15.06
CA ASP A 64 3.27 -4.78 16.18
C ASP A 64 1.82 -5.17 15.82
N GLY A 65 1.51 -5.39 14.54
CA GLY A 65 0.17 -5.70 14.03
C GLY A 65 -0.74 -4.48 13.85
N LYS A 66 -0.23 -3.26 14.03
CA LYS A 66 -0.99 -2.01 13.84
C LYS A 66 -0.87 -1.42 12.44
N GLY A 67 -0.27 -2.18 11.52
CA GLY A 67 -0.16 -1.83 10.12
C GLY A 67 -1.44 -2.10 9.35
N TYR A 68 -1.35 -1.89 8.04
CA TYR A 68 -2.44 -2.11 7.10
C TYR A 68 -1.88 -2.69 5.80
N PRO A 69 -2.70 -3.32 4.94
CA PRO A 69 -4.15 -3.47 5.04
C PRO A 69 -4.65 -4.73 5.78
N SER A 70 -3.77 -5.67 6.11
CA SER A 70 -4.11 -6.99 6.63
C SER A 70 -3.88 -7.13 8.13
N GLY A 71 -3.12 -6.22 8.76
CA GLY A 71 -2.85 -6.24 10.19
C GLY A 71 -1.96 -7.43 10.58
N LEU A 72 -1.02 -7.77 9.70
CA LEU A 72 -0.10 -8.87 9.90
C LEU A 72 0.90 -8.52 11.01
N LYS A 73 1.30 -9.53 11.78
CA LYS A 73 2.16 -9.35 12.96
C LYS A 73 3.38 -10.25 12.88
N GLY A 74 4.53 -9.69 13.23
CA GLY A 74 5.79 -10.41 13.31
C GLY A 74 6.17 -11.06 11.98
N ASP A 75 6.57 -12.32 12.05
CA ASP A 75 7.04 -13.12 10.91
C ASP A 75 5.92 -13.49 9.91
N ASN A 76 4.68 -13.08 10.16
CA ASN A 76 3.59 -13.22 9.18
C ASN A 76 3.66 -12.16 8.06
N ILE A 77 4.48 -11.11 8.23
CA ILE A 77 4.66 -10.07 7.21
C ILE A 77 5.58 -10.59 6.10
N PRO A 78 5.13 -10.64 4.84
CA PRO A 78 5.98 -11.05 3.73
C PRO A 78 7.17 -10.10 3.53
N LEU A 79 8.36 -10.67 3.34
CA LEU A 79 9.60 -9.95 3.01
C LEU A 79 9.77 -9.78 1.50
#